data_AF-A0A3B0SL27-F1
#
_entry.id   AF-A0A3B0SL27-F1
#
_cell.length_a   1.000
_cell.length_b   1.000
_cell.length_c   1.000
_cell.angle_alpha   90.00
_cell.angle_beta   90.00
_cell.angle_gamma   90.00
#
_symmetry.space_group_name_H-M   'P 1'
#
loop_
_entity.id
_entity.type
_entity.pdbx_description
1 polymer ?
#
loop_
_entity_poly.entity_id
_entity_poly.type
_entity_poly.pdbx_seq_one_letter_code
_entity_poly.pdbx_strand_id
1 'polypeptide(L)'
;MKVGELLFALGAAVTVSLGGVVAEDEENKAPSEEAEDAAAPSRLGPKVERICFGRSINGWKTVDGQGDAVLLRKSVNDWYLVEVSGNCRARDFKFVQAIGLESHPAGGCIRRGDYILVESGGGFTNRCFIQGLYEWNDDAPEEEAGDGSDDS
;
A
#
# COMPACT_ATOMS: atom_id res chain seq x y z
N MET A 1 12.13 -42.72 30.87
CA MET A 1 11.20 -42.33 31.96
C MET A 1 11.98 -41.69 33.09
N LYS A 2 11.67 -40.44 33.46
CA LYS A 2 11.96 -39.90 34.80
C LYS A 2 10.79 -38.99 35.17
N VAL A 3 10.09 -39.41 36.21
CA VAL A 3 8.96 -38.75 36.87
C VAL A 3 9.55 -37.68 37.79
N GLY A 4 8.91 -36.53 37.89
CA GLY A 4 9.40 -35.42 38.71
C GLY A 4 8.34 -34.32 38.85
N GLU A 5 7.24 -34.69 39.49
CA GLU A 5 6.18 -33.78 39.93
C GLU A 5 6.67 -33.10 41.22
N LEU A 6 6.66 -31.77 41.27
CA LEU A 6 6.82 -31.02 42.52
C LEU A 6 5.97 -29.75 42.47
N LEU A 7 4.81 -29.83 43.11
CA LEU A 7 3.95 -28.72 43.51
C LEU A 7 4.69 -27.85 44.54
N PHE A 8 4.82 -26.55 44.27
CA PHE A 8 5.09 -25.57 45.33
C PHE A 8 4.37 -24.23 45.10
N ALA A 9 3.52 -23.93 46.08
CA ALA A 9 3.22 -22.64 46.67
C ALA A 9 2.44 -21.58 45.89
N LEU A 10 1.23 -21.31 46.39
CA LEU A 10 0.55 -20.02 46.28
C LEU A 10 1.45 -18.89 46.81
N GLY A 11 1.57 -17.81 46.04
CA GLY A 11 2.16 -16.55 46.48
C GLY A 11 1.57 -15.41 45.66
N ALA A 12 0.50 -14.79 46.16
CA ALA A 12 -0.02 -13.55 45.62
C ALA A 12 0.79 -12.37 46.16
N ALA A 13 1.31 -11.53 45.27
CA ALA A 13 1.78 -10.18 45.60
C ALA A 13 1.28 -9.22 44.52
N VAL A 14 0.19 -8.53 44.85
CA VAL A 14 -0.37 -7.43 44.05
C VAL A 14 0.49 -6.19 44.32
N THR A 15 1.22 -5.71 43.32
CA THR A 15 1.89 -4.41 43.37
C THR A 15 0.99 -3.37 42.71
N VAL A 16 0.37 -2.51 43.53
CA VAL A 16 -0.31 -1.29 43.07
C VAL A 16 0.74 -0.18 42.97
N SER A 17 1.03 0.28 41.77
CA SER A 17 1.82 1.49 41.52
C SER A 17 0.86 2.67 41.33
N LEU A 18 0.82 3.58 42.31
CA LEU A 18 0.25 4.92 42.15
C LEU A 18 1.35 5.85 41.63
N GLY A 19 1.17 6.42 40.44
CA GLY A 19 2.03 7.48 39.94
C GLY A 19 1.58 8.05 38.60
N GLY A 20 0.93 9.22 38.64
CA GLY A 20 1.09 10.30 37.66
C GLY A 20 0.29 10.23 36.35
N VAL A 21 -0.65 11.16 36.21
CA VAL A 21 -1.38 11.48 34.98
C VAL A 21 -0.48 12.12 33.92
N VAL A 22 -0.65 11.70 32.67
CA VAL A 22 -0.55 12.57 31.49
C VAL A 22 -1.75 12.23 30.61
N ALA A 23 -2.76 13.10 30.69
CA ALA A 23 -3.73 13.25 29.62
C ALA A 23 -3.06 14.20 28.62
N GLU A 24 -2.71 13.68 27.44
CA GLU A 24 -2.28 14.48 26.29
C GLU A 24 -3.33 14.25 25.20
N ASP A 25 -4.24 15.22 25.15
CA ASP A 25 -4.74 15.92 23.97
C ASP A 25 -5.22 15.07 22.77
N GLU A 26 -6.54 15.07 22.59
CA GLU A 26 -7.12 15.10 21.25
C GLU A 26 -6.63 16.37 20.54
N GLU A 27 -5.88 16.26 19.44
CA GLU A 27 -6.15 17.11 18.28
C GLU A 27 -5.55 16.49 16.99
N ASN A 28 -6.47 15.99 16.16
CA ASN A 28 -6.52 16.28 14.74
C ASN A 28 -5.20 16.33 13.95
N LYS A 29 -4.93 15.26 13.19
CA LYS A 29 -4.36 15.43 11.85
C LYS A 29 -4.89 14.35 10.92
N ALA A 30 -6.10 14.57 10.42
CA ALA A 30 -6.45 14.12 9.08
C ALA A 30 -5.36 14.66 8.11
N PRO A 31 -4.66 13.79 7.36
CA PRO A 31 -3.90 14.26 6.22
C PRO A 31 -4.90 14.54 5.09
N SER A 32 -5.08 15.83 4.82
CA SER A 32 -5.45 16.42 3.53
C SER A 32 -6.49 15.68 2.71
N GLU A 33 -7.74 16.14 2.80
CA GLU A 33 -8.52 16.40 1.60
C GLU A 33 -7.78 17.47 0.77
N GLU A 34 -6.76 17.06 0.03
CA GLU A 34 -6.23 17.79 -1.13
C GLU A 34 -5.82 16.74 -2.17
N ALA A 35 -6.82 16.03 -2.67
CA ALA A 35 -6.78 15.34 -3.95
C ALA A 35 -7.90 15.92 -4.83
N GLU A 36 -7.96 17.25 -4.92
CA GLU A 36 -8.80 17.95 -5.90
C GLU A 36 -8.09 17.88 -7.26
N ASP A 37 -8.20 16.68 -7.85
CA ASP A 37 -8.44 16.37 -9.27
C ASP A 37 -8.07 14.88 -9.46
N ALA A 38 -8.72 14.01 -8.70
CA ALA A 38 -8.48 12.57 -8.77
C ALA A 38 -9.68 11.90 -9.43
N ALA A 39 -9.61 11.70 -10.74
CA ALA A 39 -10.40 10.69 -11.44
C ALA A 39 -9.99 9.31 -10.88
N ALA A 40 -10.59 8.94 -9.75
CA ALA A 40 -10.10 7.85 -8.91
C ALA A 40 -11.12 7.23 -7.92
N PRO A 41 -12.12 7.93 -7.38
CA PRO A 41 -12.85 7.37 -6.24
C PRO A 41 -13.72 6.17 -6.65
N SER A 42 -14.22 6.13 -7.89
CA SER A 42 -15.13 5.07 -8.34
C SER A 42 -14.44 3.71 -8.59
N ARG A 43 -13.16 3.71 -9.00
CA ARG A 43 -12.41 2.49 -9.33
C ARG A 43 -11.62 1.94 -8.14
N LEU A 44 -11.39 2.75 -7.11
CA LEU A 44 -10.60 2.36 -5.95
C LEU A 44 -11.41 1.43 -5.03
N GLY A 45 -10.90 0.21 -4.87
CA GLY A 45 -11.47 -0.79 -3.98
C GLY A 45 -10.90 -0.72 -2.55
N PRO A 46 -11.23 -1.73 -1.72
CA PRO A 46 -10.75 -1.79 -0.35
C PRO A 46 -9.22 -1.95 -0.28
N LYS A 47 -8.65 -1.48 0.84
CA LYS A 47 -7.25 -1.70 1.19
C LYS A 47 -7.01 -3.17 1.49
N VAL A 48 -5.91 -3.72 0.97
CA VAL A 48 -5.48 -5.10 1.19
C VAL A 48 -4.15 -5.16 1.93
N GLU A 49 -3.93 -6.24 2.69
CA GLU A 49 -2.69 -6.41 3.46
C GLU A 49 -1.51 -6.88 2.60
N ARG A 50 -1.80 -7.68 1.57
CA ARG A 50 -0.79 -8.28 0.69
C ARG A 50 -1.33 -8.60 -0.69
N ILE A 51 -0.44 -8.56 -1.68
CA ILE A 51 -0.70 -9.08 -3.03
C ILE A 51 0.32 -10.17 -3.32
N CYS A 52 -0.12 -11.35 -3.75
CA CYS A 52 0.76 -12.48 -4.08
C CYS A 52 0.76 -12.74 -5.58
N PHE A 53 1.92 -12.58 -6.22
CA PHE A 53 2.12 -12.88 -7.62
C PHE A 53 2.66 -14.30 -7.78
N GLY A 54 2.00 -15.11 -8.61
CA GLY A 54 2.46 -16.46 -8.92
C GLY A 54 3.70 -16.50 -9.84
N ARG A 55 4.06 -15.37 -10.43
CA ARG A 55 5.21 -15.16 -11.34
C ARG A 55 5.72 -13.72 -11.15
N SER A 56 6.71 -13.32 -11.95
CA SER A 56 7.11 -11.91 -12.09
C SER A 56 5.93 -11.01 -12.52
N ILE A 57 5.99 -9.72 -12.18
CA ILE A 57 4.96 -8.74 -12.55
C ILE A 57 5.09 -8.45 -14.04
N ASN A 58 4.06 -8.81 -14.82
CA ASN A 58 4.05 -8.73 -16.28
C ASN A 58 2.95 -7.79 -16.81
N GLY A 59 2.49 -6.85 -16.00
CA GLY A 59 1.49 -5.87 -16.40
C GLY A 59 1.38 -4.76 -15.37
N TRP A 60 1.56 -3.54 -15.85
CA TRP A 60 1.36 -2.34 -15.06
C TRP A 60 0.70 -1.25 -15.91
N LYS A 61 0.00 -0.33 -15.25
CA LYS A 61 -0.55 0.89 -15.86
C LYS A 61 -0.23 2.06 -14.94
N THR A 62 -0.08 3.25 -15.52
CA THR A 62 -0.09 4.48 -14.73
C THR A 62 -1.53 4.86 -14.41
N VAL A 63 -1.73 5.54 -13.29
CA VAL A 63 -3.01 6.18 -12.96
C VAL A 63 -2.78 7.67 -13.08
N ASP A 64 -3.49 8.31 -13.98
CA ASP A 64 -3.44 9.76 -14.11
C ASP A 64 -4.25 10.38 -12.95
N GLY A 65 -3.86 11.57 -12.47
CA GLY A 65 -4.51 12.24 -11.34
C GLY A 65 -4.23 11.65 -9.95
N GLN A 66 -3.84 10.38 -9.84
CA GLN A 66 -3.30 9.83 -8.58
C GLN A 66 -1.79 10.05 -8.51
N GLY A 67 -1.29 10.43 -7.34
CA GLY A 67 0.12 10.78 -7.09
C GLY A 67 1.13 9.64 -7.34
N ASP A 68 2.06 9.41 -6.42
CA ASP A 68 3.07 8.36 -6.58
C ASP A 68 2.43 6.96 -6.43
N ALA A 69 1.75 6.48 -7.49
CA ALA A 69 1.03 5.21 -7.52
C ALA A 69 1.17 4.51 -8.88
N VAL A 70 0.99 3.19 -8.87
CA VAL A 70 1.03 2.33 -10.05
C VAL A 70 -0.01 1.22 -9.93
N LEU A 71 -0.68 0.89 -11.04
CA LEU A 71 -1.51 -0.30 -11.10
C LEU A 71 -0.66 -1.51 -11.45
N LEU A 72 -0.77 -2.57 -10.65
CA LEU A 72 -0.11 -3.84 -10.89
C LEU A 72 -1.14 -4.93 -11.21
N ARG A 73 -0.89 -5.68 -12.28
CA ARG A 73 -1.72 -6.81 -12.67
C ARG A 73 -1.25 -8.10 -12.01
N LYS A 74 -2.10 -8.70 -11.17
CA LYS A 74 -1.85 -10.02 -10.59
C LYS A 74 -2.31 -11.16 -11.51
N SER A 75 -3.46 -11.00 -12.16
CA SER A 75 -4.09 -11.97 -13.06
C SER A 75 -4.82 -11.23 -14.19
N VAL A 76 -5.44 -11.94 -15.14
CA VAL A 76 -6.13 -11.34 -16.30
C VAL A 76 -7.11 -10.25 -15.90
N ASN A 77 -7.85 -10.44 -14.80
CA ASN A 77 -8.88 -9.52 -14.32
C ASN A 77 -8.56 -8.89 -12.95
N ASP A 78 -7.40 -9.23 -12.36
CA ASP A 78 -7.06 -8.78 -11.01
C ASP A 78 -6.04 -7.65 -11.10
N TRP A 79 -6.51 -6.42 -10.88
CA TRP A 79 -5.68 -5.21 -10.79
C TRP A 79 -5.67 -4.67 -9.37
N TYR A 80 -4.54 -4.09 -9.00
CA TYR A 80 -4.36 -3.47 -7.71
C TYR A 80 -3.64 -2.15 -7.85
N LEU A 81 -4.11 -1.14 -7.12
CA LEU A 81 -3.39 0.11 -6.95
C LEU A 81 -2.33 -0.08 -5.87
N VAL A 82 -1.09 0.29 -6.21
CA VAL A 82 0.04 0.29 -5.28
C VAL A 82 0.53 1.71 -5.14
N GLU A 83 0.31 2.28 -3.96
CA GLU A 83 0.89 3.56 -3.57
C GLU A 83 2.35 3.35 -3.19
N VAL A 84 3.22 4.16 -3.77
CA VAL A 84 4.66 4.13 -3.54
C VAL A 84 5.16 5.47 -3.03
N SER A 85 6.37 5.49 -2.48
CA SER A 85 7.11 6.72 -2.19
C SER A 85 8.59 6.57 -2.50
N GLY A 86 9.28 7.71 -2.40
CA GLY A 86 10.72 7.84 -2.63
C GLY A 86 10.99 8.43 -4.01
N ASN A 87 11.93 7.82 -4.73
CA ASN A 87 12.33 8.27 -6.07
C ASN A 87 11.49 7.63 -7.18
N CYS A 88 10.23 7.31 -6.90
CA CYS A 88 9.33 6.63 -7.82
C CYS A 88 8.10 7.48 -8.04
N ARG A 89 8.19 8.32 -9.06
CA ARG A 89 7.09 9.21 -9.45
C ARG A 89 6.17 8.51 -10.43
N ALA A 90 4.90 8.91 -10.46
CA ALA A 90 3.93 8.45 -11.47
C ALA A 90 4.48 8.47 -12.91
N ARG A 91 5.26 9.51 -13.25
CA ARG A 91 5.88 9.68 -14.58
C ARG A 91 6.94 8.62 -14.89
N ASP A 92 7.64 8.12 -13.88
CA ASP A 92 8.70 7.13 -14.06
C ASP A 92 8.09 5.82 -14.57
N PHE A 93 6.87 5.50 -14.14
CA PHE A 93 6.12 4.31 -14.57
C PHE A 93 5.74 4.30 -16.06
N LYS A 94 5.74 5.46 -16.75
CA LYS A 94 5.44 5.54 -18.20
C LYS A 94 6.54 4.94 -19.07
N PHE A 95 7.78 4.89 -18.60
CA PHE A 95 8.95 4.43 -19.36
C PHE A 95 9.62 3.19 -18.75
N VAL A 96 8.88 2.45 -17.93
CA VAL A 96 9.38 1.25 -17.26
C VAL A 96 9.52 0.11 -18.24
N GLN A 97 10.64 -0.60 -18.13
CA GLN A 97 10.93 -1.82 -18.89
C GLN A 97 10.53 -3.06 -18.09
N ALA A 98 10.72 -3.03 -16.76
CA ALA A 98 10.35 -4.12 -15.87
C ALA A 98 10.02 -3.62 -14.45
N ILE A 99 9.10 -4.32 -13.80
CA ILE A 99 8.85 -4.19 -12.35
C ILE A 99 9.16 -5.53 -11.69
N GLY A 100 10.10 -5.52 -10.75
CA GLY A 100 10.53 -6.68 -9.98
C GLY A 100 10.09 -6.59 -8.52
N LEU A 101 10.01 -7.75 -7.88
CA LEU A 101 9.89 -7.84 -6.43
C LEU A 101 11.28 -7.97 -5.84
N GLU A 102 11.66 -7.07 -4.92
CA GLU A 102 12.99 -7.11 -4.31
C GLU A 102 13.25 -8.42 -3.58
N SER A 103 12.25 -8.91 -2.84
CA SER A 103 12.39 -10.08 -2.00
C SER A 103 12.30 -11.41 -2.78
N HIS A 104 11.68 -11.42 -3.96
CA HIS A 104 11.36 -12.68 -4.67
C HIS A 104 11.27 -12.54 -6.20
N PRO A 105 12.37 -12.73 -6.95
CA PRO A 105 12.41 -12.51 -8.40
C PRO A 105 11.58 -13.51 -9.23
N ALA A 106 11.23 -14.68 -8.68
CA ALA A 106 10.44 -15.72 -9.37
C ALA A 106 8.93 -15.69 -9.04
N GLY A 107 8.46 -14.67 -8.31
CA GLY A 107 7.11 -14.61 -7.75
C GLY A 107 7.15 -14.64 -6.22
N GLY A 108 6.17 -14.00 -5.60
CA GLY A 108 6.15 -13.76 -4.16
C GLY A 108 5.04 -12.79 -3.78
N CYS A 109 4.97 -12.44 -2.51
CA CYS A 109 3.98 -11.48 -2.03
C CYS A 109 4.62 -10.18 -1.59
N ILE A 110 3.97 -9.08 -1.93
CA ILE A 110 4.30 -7.74 -1.42
C ILE A 110 3.29 -7.31 -0.36
N ARG A 111 3.76 -6.49 0.57
CA ARG A 111 3.00 -5.84 1.62
C ARG A 111 3.41 -4.38 1.73
N ARG A 112 2.63 -3.59 2.48
CA ARG A 112 3.11 -2.30 2.97
C ARG A 112 4.43 -2.49 3.70
N GLY A 113 5.41 -1.64 3.40
CA GLY A 113 6.76 -1.71 3.97
C GLY A 113 7.78 -2.45 3.10
N ASP A 114 7.34 -3.20 2.09
CA ASP A 114 8.25 -3.81 1.12
C ASP A 114 8.67 -2.81 0.04
N TYR A 115 9.61 -3.22 -0.82
CA TYR A 115 10.03 -2.47 -1.99
C TYR A 115 9.70 -3.21 -3.29
N ILE A 116 9.24 -2.45 -4.29
CA ILE A 116 9.29 -2.87 -5.69
C ILE A 116 10.52 -2.27 -6.37
N LEU A 117 11.08 -3.02 -7.30
CA LEU A 117 12.21 -2.60 -8.12
C LEU A 117 11.67 -2.16 -9.47
N VAL A 118 11.95 -0.92 -9.87
CA VAL A 118 11.48 -0.35 -11.13
C VAL A 118 12.67 -0.13 -12.03
N GLU A 119 12.75 -0.87 -13.13
CA GLU A 119 13.80 -0.74 -14.14
C GLU A 119 13.33 0.21 -15.24
N SER A 120 14.07 1.31 -15.42
CA SER A 120 13.84 2.29 -16.47
C SER A 120 14.94 2.25 -17.52
N GLY A 121 14.64 2.80 -18.70
CA GLY A 121 15.60 2.88 -19.80
C GLY A 121 16.91 3.55 -19.38
N GLY A 122 18.04 2.90 -19.68
CA GLY A 122 19.38 3.37 -19.31
C GLY A 122 20.09 2.54 -18.25
N GLY A 123 19.48 1.45 -17.77
CA GLY A 123 20.09 0.52 -16.82
C GLY A 123 20.00 0.96 -15.36
N PHE A 124 19.13 1.92 -15.06
CA PHE A 124 18.87 2.36 -13.69
C PHE A 124 17.72 1.57 -13.08
N THR A 125 17.90 1.13 -11.83
CA THR A 125 16.86 0.47 -11.03
C THR A 125 16.52 1.32 -9.81
N ASN A 126 15.28 1.77 -9.73
CA ASN A 126 14.76 2.50 -8.58
C ASN A 126 14.11 1.54 -7.58
N ARG A 127 14.32 1.81 -6.28
CA ARG A 127 13.64 1.11 -5.18
C ARG A 127 12.47 1.96 -4.71
N CYS A 128 11.25 1.47 -4.91
CA CYS A 128 10.04 2.18 -4.55
C CYS A 128 9.44 1.56 -3.28
N PHE A 129 9.32 2.36 -2.23
CA PHE A 129 8.77 1.89 -0.96
C PHE A 129 7.25 1.82 -1.03
N ILE A 130 6.66 0.69 -0.64
CA ILE A 130 5.21 0.48 -0.70
C ILE A 130 4.52 1.10 0.52
N GLN A 131 3.64 2.06 0.28
CA GLN A 131 2.84 2.73 1.30
C GLN A 131 1.46 2.09 1.49
N GLY A 132 0.85 1.63 0.40
CA GLY A 132 -0.53 1.19 0.36
C GLY A 132 -0.79 0.22 -0.78
N LEU A 133 -1.76 -0.66 -0.57
CA LEU A 133 -2.21 -1.66 -1.54
C LEU A 133 -3.73 -1.66 -1.51
N TYR A 134 -4.37 -1.50 -2.66
CA TYR A 134 -5.82 -1.43 -2.79
C TYR A 134 -6.27 -2.28 -3.98
N GLU A 135 -7.45 -2.89 -3.88
CA GLU A 135 -8.08 -3.49 -5.05
C GLU A 135 -8.42 -2.41 -6.08
N TRP A 136 -8.43 -2.78 -7.36
CA TRP A 136 -8.79 -1.87 -8.44
C TRP A 136 -9.86 -2.49 -9.34
N ASN A 137 -10.96 -1.77 -9.52
CA ASN A 137 -12.03 -2.15 -10.42
C ASN A 137 -11.79 -1.55 -11.82
N ASP A 138 -11.18 -2.31 -12.72
CA ASP A 138 -10.86 -1.87 -14.10
C ASP A 138 -12.13 -1.66 -14.95
N ASP A 139 -13.27 -2.24 -14.54
CA ASP A 139 -14.55 -2.17 -15.26
C ASP A 139 -15.45 -1.01 -14.77
N ALA A 140 -15.12 -0.37 -13.65
CA ALA A 140 -15.90 0.75 -13.15
C ALA A 140 -15.70 2.00 -14.04
N PRO A 141 -16.77 2.77 -14.31
CA PRO A 141 -16.67 4.01 -15.07
C PRO A 141 -15.79 5.01 -14.31
N GLU A 142 -14.95 5.73 -15.06
CA GLU A 142 -14.21 6.87 -14.54
C GLU A 142 -15.23 7.99 -14.29
N GLU A 143 -15.35 8.45 -13.05
CA GLU A 143 -16.22 9.60 -12.77
C GLU A 143 -15.51 10.85 -13.30
N GLU A 144 -15.94 11.29 -14.49
CA GLU A 144 -15.60 12.59 -15.04
C GLU A 144 -16.06 13.65 -14.02
N ALA A 145 -15.11 14.43 -13.48
CA ALA A 145 -15.42 15.55 -12.60
C ALA A 145 -16.43 16.47 -13.30
N GLY A 146 -17.65 16.54 -12.77
CA GLY A 146 -18.75 17.23 -13.41
C GLY A 146 -18.42 18.70 -13.67
N ASP A 147 -18.40 19.07 -14.96
CA ASP A 147 -18.42 20.46 -15.42
C ASP A 147 -19.76 21.09 -15.05
N GLY A 148 -19.86 21.60 -13.82
CA GLY A 148 -20.92 22.48 -13.38
C GLY A 148 -20.70 23.89 -13.93
N SER A 149 -20.83 24.05 -15.25
CA SER A 149 -21.00 25.39 -15.84
C SER A 149 -22.45 25.82 -15.62
N ASP A 150 -22.72 26.43 -14.46
CA ASP A 150 -23.94 27.19 -14.17
C ASP A 150 -24.06 28.35 -15.18
N ASP A 151 -24.94 28.17 -16.16
CA ASP A 151 -25.41 29.21 -17.09
C ASP A 151 -26.41 30.12 -16.35
N SER A 152 -26.05 31.39 -16.13
CA SER A 152 -26.97 32.47 -15.76
C SER A 152 -26.44 33.84 -16.18
#